data_AF-A0A4V2AXD2-F1
#
_entry.id   AF-A0A4V2AXD2-F1
#
_cell.length_a   1.000
_cell.length_b   1.000
_cell.length_c   1.000
_cell.angle_alpha   90.00
_cell.angle_beta   90.00
_cell.angle_gamma   90.00
#
_symmetry.space_group_name_H-M   'P 1'
#
loop_
_entity.id
_entity.type
_entity.pdbx_description
1 polymer ?
#
loop_
_entity_poly.entity_id
_entity_poly.type
_entity_poly.pdbx_seq_one_letter_code
_entity_poly.pdbx_strand_id
1 'polypeptide(L)'
;MKRSLFLTTMASAMIFLPSCKNTWDGEARDLFLQGCIEGAKEDQMAEAAAKSMCDCRLEKAMELYPSFSDAMENVDKMMESPELKACK
;
A
#
# COMPACT_ATOMS: atom_id res chain seq x y z
N MET A 1 26.10 34.11 47.06
CA MET A 1 26.80 32.80 47.08
C MET A 1 25.75 31.71 47.01
N LYS A 2 25.63 30.77 46.06
CA LYS A 2 26.29 30.42 44.80
C LYS A 2 25.16 30.01 43.84
N ARG A 3 25.07 30.63 42.66
CA ARG A 3 24.29 30.09 41.53
C ARG A 3 25.21 29.09 40.84
N SER A 4 25.01 27.79 41.06
CA SER A 4 25.72 26.78 40.29
C SER A 4 24.95 26.51 39.00
N LEU A 5 25.50 27.05 37.90
CA LEU A 5 25.34 26.53 36.56
C LEU A 5 25.71 25.03 36.56
N PHE A 6 24.81 24.18 36.05
CA PHE A 6 25.23 22.97 35.35
C PHE A 6 24.70 23.06 33.92
N LEU A 7 25.67 23.23 33.05
CA LEU A 7 25.60 23.29 31.60
C LEU A 7 25.53 21.84 31.07
N THR A 8 25.11 21.70 29.81
CA THR A 8 25.36 20.60 28.86
C THR A 8 24.37 19.42 28.73
N THR A 9 23.75 19.44 27.53
CA THR A 9 23.63 18.35 26.53
C THR A 9 22.65 17.20 26.76
N MET A 10 21.49 17.27 26.09
CA MET A 10 21.14 16.36 24.98
C MET A 10 19.76 16.75 24.42
N ALA A 11 19.74 17.54 23.35
CA ALA A 11 18.57 17.62 22.49
C ALA A 11 18.49 16.28 21.73
N SER A 12 17.84 15.29 22.33
CA SER A 12 17.51 14.04 21.67
C SER A 12 16.39 14.32 20.69
N ALA A 13 16.75 14.81 19.50
CA ALA A 13 15.84 14.88 18.38
C ALA A 13 15.42 13.44 18.06
N MET A 14 14.21 13.06 18.48
CA MET A 14 13.54 11.89 17.94
C MET A 14 13.32 12.17 16.46
N ILE A 15 14.26 11.72 15.63
CA ILE A 15 14.08 11.64 14.19
C ILE A 15 13.01 10.56 14.00
N PHE A 16 11.74 10.97 13.99
CA PHE A 16 10.66 10.19 13.42
C PHE A 16 10.94 10.10 11.92
N LEU A 17 11.75 9.13 11.52
CA LEU A 17 11.79 8.71 10.12
C LEU A 17 10.35 8.29 9.79
N PRO A 18 9.68 8.91 8.80
CA PRO A 18 8.42 8.39 8.31
C PRO A 18 8.76 7.01 7.75
N SER A 19 8.41 5.96 8.50
CA SER A 19 8.46 4.60 7.99
C SER A 19 7.68 4.62 6.68
N CYS A 20 8.35 4.32 5.58
CA CYS A 20 7.71 3.99 4.32
C CYS A 20 6.84 2.75 4.61
N LYS A 21 5.61 2.98 5.05
CA LYS A 21 4.67 1.94 5.51
C LYS A 21 4.22 1.03 4.37
N ASN A 22 4.37 1.49 3.12
CA ASN A 22 3.99 0.73 1.95
C ASN A 22 5.21 0.03 1.34
N THR A 23 5.16 -1.30 1.26
CA THR A 23 6.23 -2.15 0.70
C THR A 23 5.92 -2.64 -0.71
N TRP A 24 4.88 -2.10 -1.37
CA TRP A 24 4.61 -2.38 -2.77
C TRP A 24 5.59 -1.59 -3.62
N ASP A 25 6.56 -2.28 -4.19
CA ASP A 25 7.46 -1.71 -5.20
C ASP A 25 6.80 -1.72 -6.60
N GLY A 26 7.54 -1.25 -7.60
CA GLY A 26 7.03 -1.21 -8.98
C GLY A 26 6.69 -2.59 -9.52
N GLU A 27 7.55 -3.59 -9.26
CA GLU A 27 7.36 -4.95 -9.74
C GLU A 27 6.10 -5.60 -9.13
N ALA A 28 5.90 -5.46 -7.83
CA ALA A 28 4.70 -5.97 -7.16
C ALA A 28 3.41 -5.34 -7.70
N ARG A 29 3.43 -4.03 -7.98
CA ARG A 29 2.29 -3.31 -8.58
C ARG A 29 2.02 -3.77 -10.00
N ASP A 30 3.06 -3.92 -10.81
CA ASP A 30 2.94 -4.35 -12.20
C ASP A 30 2.40 -5.78 -12.28
N LEU A 31 2.88 -6.70 -11.43
CA LEU A 31 2.37 -8.07 -11.33
C LEU A 31 0.88 -8.11 -10.95
N PHE A 32 0.46 -7.30 -9.97
CA PHE A 32 -0.94 -7.20 -9.58
C PHE A 32 -1.81 -6.69 -10.74
N LEU A 33 -1.39 -5.62 -11.40
CA LEU A 33 -2.13 -5.03 -12.52
C LEU A 33 -2.22 -6.00 -13.70
N GLN A 34 -1.12 -6.68 -14.03
CA GLN A 34 -1.11 -7.66 -15.11
C GLN A 34 -2.11 -8.79 -14.85
N GLY A 35 -2.03 -9.44 -13.68
CA GLY A 35 -2.95 -10.53 -13.34
C GLY A 35 -4.41 -10.07 -13.26
N CYS A 36 -4.66 -8.89 -12.72
CA CYS A 36 -6.00 -8.32 -12.67
C CYS A 36 -6.57 -8.03 -14.07
N ILE A 37 -5.77 -7.42 -14.96
CA ILE A 37 -6.21 -7.08 -16.32
C ILE A 37 -6.41 -8.35 -17.16
N GLU A 38 -5.53 -9.34 -17.03
CA GLU A 38 -5.67 -10.63 -17.69
C GLU A 38 -6.98 -11.32 -17.29
N GLY A 39 -7.28 -11.43 -16.00
CA GLY A 39 -8.56 -11.99 -15.53
C GLY A 39 -9.78 -11.19 -16.00
N ALA A 40 -9.70 -9.86 -15.98
CA ALA A 40 -10.79 -9.02 -16.48
C ALA A 40 -11.02 -9.20 -18.00
N LYS A 41 -9.95 -9.40 -18.78
CA LYS A 41 -10.05 -9.68 -20.22
C LYS A 41 -10.65 -11.07 -20.49
N GLU A 42 -10.35 -12.06 -19.66
CA GLU A 42 -10.99 -13.39 -19.71
C GLU A 42 -12.51 -13.29 -19.48
N ASP A 43 -12.94 -12.37 -18.61
CA ASP A 43 -14.34 -12.01 -18.37
C ASP A 43 -14.94 -11.08 -19.46
N GLN A 44 -14.27 -10.94 -20.61
CA GLN A 44 -14.67 -10.13 -21.75
C GLN A 44 -14.79 -8.61 -21.47
N MET A 45 -14.08 -8.12 -20.44
CA MET A 45 -14.02 -6.68 -20.18
C MET A 45 -13.13 -5.97 -21.22
N ALA A 46 -13.59 -4.81 -21.70
CA ALA A 46 -12.79 -3.97 -22.60
C ALA A 46 -11.51 -3.50 -21.90
N GLU A 47 -10.38 -3.44 -22.63
CA GLU A 47 -9.06 -3.15 -22.04
C GLU A 47 -9.01 -1.85 -21.21
N ALA A 48 -9.62 -0.77 -21.71
CA ALA A 48 -9.66 0.50 -20.99
C ALA A 48 -10.47 0.41 -19.68
N ALA A 49 -11.57 -0.34 -19.68
CA ALA A 49 -12.38 -0.58 -18.49
C ALA A 49 -11.64 -1.48 -17.48
N ALA A 50 -11.01 -2.56 -17.97
CA ALA A 50 -10.18 -3.45 -17.17
C ALA A 50 -9.05 -2.70 -16.48
N LYS A 51 -8.32 -1.85 -17.22
CA LYS A 51 -7.25 -1.04 -16.64
C LYS A 51 -7.78 -0.10 -15.56
N SER A 52 -8.87 0.62 -15.82
CA SER A 52 -9.47 1.53 -14.83
C SER A 52 -9.89 0.79 -13.55
N MET A 53 -10.54 -0.37 -13.68
CA MET A 53 -10.96 -1.19 -12.55
C MET A 53 -9.75 -1.71 -11.76
N CYS A 54 -8.72 -2.19 -12.45
CA CYS A 54 -7.53 -2.76 -11.82
C CYS A 54 -6.66 -1.71 -11.14
N ASP A 55 -6.53 -0.52 -11.72
CA ASP A 55 -5.86 0.62 -11.08
C ASP A 55 -6.55 0.98 -9.76
N CYS A 56 -7.90 1.02 -9.75
CA CYS A 56 -8.69 1.24 -8.54
C CYS A 56 -8.45 0.15 -7.49
N ARG A 57 -8.48 -1.13 -7.90
CA ARG A 57 -8.26 -2.26 -6.98
C ARG A 57 -6.85 -2.25 -6.40
N LEU A 58 -5.84 -1.87 -7.18
CA LEU A 58 -4.47 -1.75 -6.69
C LEU A 58 -4.38 -0.66 -5.61
N GLU A 59 -4.97 0.50 -5.84
CA GLU A 59 -5.00 1.57 -4.84
C GLU A 59 -5.63 1.09 -3.53
N LYS A 60 -6.78 0.42 -3.60
CA LYS A 60 -7.47 -0.11 -2.41
C LYS A 60 -6.73 -1.26 -1.74
N ALA A 61 -6.08 -2.12 -2.51
CA ALA A 61 -5.21 -3.16 -1.97
C ALA A 61 -4.04 -2.56 -1.17
N MET A 62 -3.40 -1.51 -1.69
CA MET A 62 -2.29 -0.82 -1.03
C MET A 62 -2.71 -0.03 0.22
N GLU A 63 -3.95 0.46 0.26
CA GLU A 63 -4.53 1.13 1.44
C GLU A 63 -4.86 0.13 2.55
N LEU A 64 -5.51 -0.98 2.20
CA LEU A 64 -5.91 -2.03 3.15
C LEU A 64 -4.70 -2.84 3.65
N TYR A 65 -3.75 -3.11 2.76
CA TYR A 65 -2.55 -3.90 3.02
C TYR A 65 -1.30 -3.16 2.54
N PRO A 66 -0.77 -2.19 3.32
CA PRO A 66 0.45 -1.48 2.96
C PRO A 66 1.66 -2.40 2.79
N SER A 67 1.70 -3.54 3.49
CA SER A 67 2.70 -4.59 3.27
C SER A 67 2.24 -5.52 2.15
N PHE A 68 3.05 -5.65 1.09
CA PHE A 68 2.79 -6.59 0.01
C PHE A 68 2.76 -8.05 0.51
N SER A 69 3.64 -8.41 1.46
CA SER A 69 3.63 -9.75 2.06
C SER A 69 2.30 -10.03 2.78
N ASP A 70 1.79 -9.05 3.51
CA ASP A 70 0.51 -9.17 4.23
C ASP A 70 -0.67 -9.26 3.26
N ALA A 71 -0.62 -8.54 2.15
CA ALA A 71 -1.60 -8.66 1.07
C ALA A 71 -1.63 -10.08 0.47
N MET A 72 -0.45 -10.67 0.23
CA MET A 72 -0.35 -12.03 -0.31
C MET A 72 -0.82 -13.10 0.67
N GLU A 73 -0.53 -12.93 1.96
CA GLU A 73 -1.01 -13.83 3.02
C GLU A 73 -2.53 -13.75 3.24
N ASN A 74 -3.16 -12.64 2.83
CA ASN A 74 -4.58 -12.39 3.02
C ASN A 74 -5.34 -12.14 1.71
N VAL A 75 -4.86 -12.70 0.59
CA VAL A 75 -5.41 -12.42 -0.75
C VAL A 75 -6.93 -12.66 -0.83
N ASP A 76 -7.43 -13.76 -0.25
CA ASP A 76 -8.86 -14.08 -0.26
C ASP A 76 -9.69 -13.00 0.47
N LYS A 77 -9.24 -12.58 1.66
CA LYS A 77 -9.90 -11.53 2.45
C LYS A 77 -9.86 -10.20 1.73
N MET A 78 -8.72 -9.88 1.10
CA MET A 78 -8.56 -8.66 0.33
C MET A 78 -9.54 -8.62 -0.85
N MET A 79 -9.64 -9.71 -1.62
CA MET A 79 -10.59 -9.83 -2.73
C MET A 79 -12.05 -9.81 -2.27
N GLU A 80 -12.32 -10.26 -1.05
CA GLU A 80 -13.66 -10.21 -0.47
C GLU A 80 -14.05 -8.84 0.07
N SER A 81 -13.10 -7.91 0.23
CA SER A 81 -13.34 -6.60 0.81
C SER A 81 -14.36 -5.77 0.01
N PRO A 82 -15.28 -5.06 0.68
CA PRO A 82 -16.21 -4.16 0.01
C PRO A 82 -15.52 -3.08 -0.82
N GLU A 83 -14.35 -2.61 -0.38
CA GLU A 83 -13.57 -1.55 -1.02
C GLU A 83 -13.04 -2.00 -2.39
N LEU A 84 -12.46 -3.20 -2.50
CA LEU A 84 -12.02 -3.73 -3.80
C LEU A 84 -13.20 -4.06 -4.71
N LYS A 85 -14.29 -4.60 -4.16
CA LYS A 85 -15.51 -4.93 -4.92
C LYS A 85 -16.25 -3.70 -5.43
N ALA A 86 -16.04 -2.52 -4.84
CA ALA A 86 -16.61 -1.27 -5.30
C ALA A 86 -15.97 -0.76 -6.60
N CYS A 87 -14.76 -1.22 -6.94
CA CYS A 87 -14.09 -0.91 -8.21
C CYS A 87 -14.77 -1.67 -9.37
N LYS A 88 -15.18 -0.92 -10.40
CA LYS A 88 -15.91 -1.40 -11.58
C LYS A 88 -15.16 -1.10 -12.86
#